data_AF-A0A955K8V0-F1
#
_entry.id   AF-A0A955K8V0-F1
#
_cell.length_a   1.000
_cell.length_b   1.000
_cell.length_c   1.000
_cell.angle_alpha   90.00
_cell.angle_beta   90.00
_cell.angle_gamma   90.00
#
_symmetry.space_group_name_H-M   'P 1'
#
loop_
_entity.id
_entity.type
_entity.pdbx_description
1 polymer ?
#
loop_
_entity_poly.entity_id
_entity_poly.type
_entity_poly.pdbx_seq_one_letter_code
_entity_poly.pdbx_strand_id
1 'polypeptide(L)'
;MNDTIQVNKRQQKILRLCVFAQKSLSSSEIFDGLETDTSLVTIKRDLGELFEYGYLIREGAGAGTKYTISTLGRINTIIDIEKYSEIETDKRFTENHYNFDFFDEYPNTVFSQKEIEELEETHRDYLENTKSVSETLHKKELERFVIELSWKSSRIEGNTYTLLDTERLIRDGIKSEKNTDEEATMILNHKKAFEYILEHRDSFRENLSFKKIQEIHKILVQDLNISSEPRTGRVGITGSNYLPLDNSYQIIEAVDSLCKRIEVLETSYDKALLALIGLSYLQTFEDGNKRIARFITNAILLAYGYAPLSYRSVDEEDYREAMLAFYETQSVVAVKEIFIGQYLFSTKNYSL
;
A
#
# COMPACT_ATOMS: atom_id res chain seq x y z
N MET A 1 4.96 -7.13 21.44
CA MET A 1 3.65 -7.60 20.95
C MET A 1 2.62 -6.55 21.32
N ASN A 2 2.37 -5.60 20.43
CA ASN A 2 1.17 -4.77 20.52
C ASN A 2 0.09 -5.57 19.82
N ASP A 3 -0.79 -6.23 20.58
CA ASP A 3 -2.06 -6.67 20.02
C ASP A 3 -2.73 -5.42 19.45
N THR A 4 -3.07 -5.41 18.16
CA THR A 4 -3.87 -4.35 17.56
C THR A 4 -5.15 -4.23 18.39
N ILE A 5 -5.26 -3.16 19.17
CA ILE A 5 -6.34 -3.02 20.16
C ILE A 5 -7.67 -3.00 19.40
N GLN A 6 -8.49 -4.03 19.63
CA GLN A 6 -9.75 -4.17 18.93
C GLN A 6 -10.76 -3.14 19.46
N VAL A 7 -10.92 -2.05 18.72
CA VAL A 7 -11.91 -1.02 19.02
C VAL A 7 -13.32 -1.45 18.59
N ASN A 8 -14.32 -1.04 19.36
CA ASN A 8 -15.70 -1.37 19.08
C ASN A 8 -16.30 -0.52 17.93
N LYS A 9 -17.49 -0.89 17.44
CA LYS A 9 -18.15 -0.18 16.32
C LYS A 9 -18.37 1.32 16.58
N ARG A 10 -18.64 1.73 17.82
CA ARG A 10 -18.86 3.14 18.17
C ARG A 10 -17.54 3.91 18.19
N GLN A 11 -16.49 3.32 18.74
CA GLN A 11 -15.13 3.84 18.66
C GLN A 11 -14.66 4.01 17.22
N GLN A 12 -14.92 3.03 16.34
CA GLN A 12 -14.62 3.16 14.90
C GLN A 12 -15.37 4.33 14.24
N LYS A 13 -16.64 4.58 14.62
CA LYS A 13 -17.37 5.77 14.14
C LYS A 13 -16.73 7.07 14.65
N ILE A 14 -16.26 7.12 15.90
CA ILE A 14 -15.54 8.28 16.45
C ILE A 14 -14.27 8.54 15.62
N LEU A 15 -13.45 7.51 15.40
CA LEU A 15 -12.21 7.64 14.63
C LEU A 15 -12.48 8.13 13.20
N ARG A 16 -13.46 7.53 12.53
CA ARG A 16 -13.88 7.94 11.18
C ARG A 16 -14.30 9.41 11.14
N LEU A 17 -15.09 9.86 12.11
CA LEU A 17 -15.49 11.25 12.21
C LEU A 17 -14.27 12.17 12.41
N CYS A 18 -13.32 11.80 13.27
CA CYS A 18 -12.09 12.56 13.49
C CYS A 18 -11.18 12.60 12.26
N VAL A 19 -11.10 11.53 11.47
CA VAL A 19 -10.34 11.49 10.19
C VAL A 19 -10.85 12.55 9.23
N PHE A 20 -12.17 12.71 9.09
CA PHE A 20 -12.79 13.65 8.14
C PHE A 20 -12.92 15.08 8.69
N ALA A 21 -12.81 15.27 10.00
CA ALA A 21 -13.02 16.57 10.63
C ALA A 21 -11.91 17.60 10.37
N GLN A 22 -10.66 17.16 10.14
CA GLN A 22 -9.49 18.02 9.87
C GLN A 22 -9.21 19.12 10.91
N LYS A 23 -9.74 18.95 12.13
CA LYS A 23 -9.55 19.88 13.24
C LYS A 23 -9.72 19.13 14.55
N SER A 24 -9.14 19.67 15.61
CA SER A 24 -9.40 19.16 16.96
C SER A 24 -10.87 19.39 17.33
N LEU A 25 -11.56 18.33 17.76
CA LEU A 25 -12.98 18.36 18.11
C LEU A 25 -13.19 18.24 19.63
N SER A 26 -14.15 18.98 20.15
CA SER A 26 -14.66 18.78 21.52
C SER A 26 -15.50 17.51 21.63
N SER A 27 -15.66 16.98 22.85
CA SER A 27 -16.53 15.81 23.07
C SER A 27 -17.99 16.05 22.66
N SER A 28 -18.46 17.30 22.72
CA SER A 28 -19.81 17.67 22.27
C SER A 28 -19.93 17.68 20.75
N GLU A 29 -18.95 18.24 20.03
CA GLU A 29 -18.95 18.21 18.55
C GLU A 29 -18.90 16.76 18.03
N ILE A 30 -18.11 15.89 18.66
CA ILE A 30 -18.07 14.46 18.32
C ILE A 30 -19.42 13.80 18.62
N PHE A 31 -20.03 14.10 19.75
CA PHE A 31 -21.33 13.57 20.13
C PHE A 31 -22.43 13.95 19.13
N ASP A 32 -22.51 15.24 18.78
CA ASP A 32 -23.50 15.77 17.85
C ASP A 32 -23.32 15.20 16.44
N GLY A 33 -22.08 15.04 15.97
CA GLY A 33 -21.78 14.53 14.63
C GLY A 33 -21.92 13.02 14.45
N LEU A 34 -22.06 12.23 15.53
CA LEU A 34 -22.25 10.78 15.44
C LEU A 34 -23.69 10.34 15.18
N GLU A 35 -24.66 11.26 15.33
CA GLU A 35 -26.11 10.99 15.22
C GLU A 35 -26.50 9.68 15.95
N THR A 36 -26.20 9.62 17.25
CA THR A 36 -26.29 8.37 18.04
C THR A 36 -27.27 8.49 19.21
N ASP A 37 -28.00 7.41 19.50
CA ASP A 37 -28.85 7.27 20.70
C ASP A 37 -28.05 7.07 22.01
N THR A 38 -26.71 7.06 21.93
CA THR A 38 -25.85 6.84 23.11
C THR A 38 -25.77 8.11 23.96
N SER A 39 -25.37 8.04 25.23
CA SER A 39 -25.16 9.24 26.07
C SER A 39 -23.80 9.91 25.82
N LEU A 40 -23.71 11.23 26.00
CA LEU A 40 -22.44 11.97 25.97
C LEU A 40 -21.41 11.42 26.97
N VAL A 41 -21.86 10.87 28.11
CA VAL A 41 -20.98 10.25 29.12
C VAL A 41 -20.29 9.02 28.54
N THR A 42 -21.02 8.20 27.77
CA THR A 42 -20.46 7.03 27.10
C THR A 42 -19.46 7.44 26.01
N ILE A 43 -19.75 8.49 25.23
CA ILE A 43 -18.80 9.02 24.24
C ILE A 43 -17.53 9.53 24.93
N LYS A 44 -17.63 10.24 26.04
CA LYS A 44 -16.46 10.67 26.82
C LYS A 44 -15.62 9.51 27.34
N ARG A 45 -16.25 8.39 27.73
CA ARG A 45 -15.53 7.18 28.13
C ARG A 45 -14.76 6.59 26.94
N ASP A 46 -15.42 6.44 25.80
CA ASP A 46 -14.77 5.92 24.58
C ASP A 46 -13.62 6.83 24.12
N LEU A 47 -13.77 8.16 24.21
CA LEU A 47 -12.70 9.12 23.91
C LEU A 47 -11.50 8.96 24.86
N GLY A 48 -11.77 8.69 26.15
CA GLY A 48 -10.74 8.36 27.12
C GLY A 48 -10.00 7.09 26.74
N GLU A 49 -10.72 6.00 26.44
CA GLU A 49 -10.13 4.73 26.00
C GLU A 49 -9.28 4.91 24.72
N LEU A 50 -9.80 5.61 23.71
CA LEU A 50 -9.07 5.85 22.45
C LEU A 50 -7.83 6.73 22.63
N PHE A 51 -7.85 7.67 23.58
CA PHE A 51 -6.67 8.44 23.96
C PHE A 51 -5.62 7.55 24.65
N GLU A 52 -6.01 6.69 25.59
CA GLU A 52 -5.10 5.76 26.26
C GLU A 52 -4.50 4.74 25.27
N TYR A 53 -5.25 4.36 24.23
CA TYR A 53 -4.76 3.51 23.13
C TYR A 53 -3.83 4.25 22.16
N GLY A 54 -3.67 5.57 22.31
CA GLY A 54 -2.86 6.42 21.43
C GLY A 54 -3.50 6.70 20.08
N TYR A 55 -4.79 6.41 19.89
CA TYR A 55 -5.52 6.66 18.63
C TYR A 55 -5.99 8.11 18.50
N LEU A 56 -6.13 8.80 19.63
CA LEU A 56 -6.44 10.21 19.70
C LEU A 56 -5.34 10.96 20.46
N ILE A 57 -5.03 12.16 20.02
CA ILE A 57 -4.24 13.15 20.75
C ILE A 57 -5.21 14.06 21.50
N ARG A 58 -4.95 14.31 22.77
CA ARG A 58 -5.78 15.16 23.62
C ARG A 58 -5.05 16.48 23.91
N GLU A 59 -5.71 17.59 23.59
CA GLU A 59 -5.20 18.94 23.83
C GLU A 59 -6.15 19.70 24.77
N GLY A 60 -5.58 20.59 25.60
CA GLY A 60 -6.35 21.40 26.55
C GLY A 60 -6.91 20.63 27.76
N ALA A 61 -7.59 21.35 28.66
CA ALA A 61 -8.07 20.80 29.93
C ALA A 61 -9.52 21.19 30.25
N GLY A 62 -10.22 20.35 31.02
CA GLY A 62 -11.60 20.58 31.46
C GLY A 62 -12.56 20.80 30.28
N ALA A 63 -13.29 21.92 30.31
CA ALA A 63 -14.23 22.28 29.24
C ALA A 63 -13.54 22.63 27.91
N GLY A 64 -12.22 22.90 27.92
CA GLY A 64 -11.43 23.20 26.73
C GLY A 64 -10.76 21.99 26.09
N THR A 65 -11.02 20.77 26.59
CA THR A 65 -10.42 19.55 26.01
C THR A 65 -10.92 19.30 24.59
N LYS A 66 -9.97 19.10 23.67
CA LYS A 66 -10.22 18.70 22.28
C LYS A 66 -9.41 17.45 21.92
N TYR A 67 -9.89 16.75 20.89
CA TYR A 67 -9.31 15.50 20.40
C TYR A 67 -8.99 15.61 18.91
N THR A 68 -7.80 15.18 18.54
CA THR A 68 -7.32 15.08 17.16
C THR A 68 -6.95 13.63 16.87
N ILE A 69 -7.21 13.15 15.66
CA ILE A 69 -6.79 11.80 15.26
C ILE A 69 -5.26 11.72 15.19
N SER A 70 -4.65 10.70 15.79
CA SER A 70 -3.20 10.44 15.66
C SER A 70 -2.90 9.66 14.37
N THR A 71 -1.62 9.55 13.99
CA THR A 71 -1.19 8.67 12.89
C THR A 71 -1.64 7.22 13.13
N LEU A 72 -1.46 6.72 14.36
CA LEU A 72 -1.93 5.38 14.75
C LEU A 72 -3.46 5.23 14.60
N GLY A 73 -4.22 6.26 14.98
CA GLY A 73 -5.67 6.30 14.80
C GLY A 73 -6.08 6.26 13.33
N ARG A 74 -5.45 7.06 12.46
CA ARG A 74 -5.73 7.09 11.01
C ARG A 74 -5.51 5.72 10.38
N ILE A 75 -4.33 5.14 10.60
CA ILE A 75 -3.91 3.83 10.06
C ILE A 75 -4.92 2.72 10.41
N ASN A 76 -5.48 2.73 11.62
CA ASN A 76 -6.41 1.71 12.12
C ASN A 76 -7.91 2.06 11.94
N THR A 77 -8.23 3.20 11.30
CA THR A 77 -9.62 3.60 11.07
C THR A 77 -10.20 2.81 9.91
N ILE A 78 -11.32 2.13 10.12
CA ILE A 78 -12.00 1.42 9.03
C ILE A 78 -12.77 2.43 8.17
N ILE A 79 -12.42 2.52 6.89
CA ILE A 79 -13.16 3.29 5.88
C ILE A 79 -14.01 2.33 5.06
N ASP A 80 -15.28 2.68 4.90
CA ASP A 80 -16.21 1.94 4.03
C ASP A 80 -15.95 2.40 2.60
N ILE A 81 -15.16 1.62 1.85
CA ILE A 81 -14.61 2.03 0.55
C ILE A 81 -15.73 2.27 -0.47
N GLU A 82 -16.72 1.37 -0.55
CA GLU A 82 -17.86 1.52 -1.46
C GLU A 82 -18.57 2.87 -1.22
N LYS A 83 -18.94 3.16 0.04
CA LYS A 83 -19.59 4.44 0.37
C LYS A 83 -18.68 5.65 0.20
N TYR A 84 -17.38 5.48 0.42
CA TYR A 84 -16.41 6.56 0.26
C TYR A 84 -16.23 6.93 -1.21
N SER A 85 -16.16 5.92 -2.08
CA SER A 85 -16.03 6.05 -3.52
C SER A 85 -17.25 6.72 -4.16
N GLU A 86 -18.45 6.49 -3.62
CA GLU A 86 -19.71 7.16 -4.05
C GLU A 86 -19.72 8.68 -3.80
N ILE A 87 -18.94 9.18 -2.84
CA ILE A 87 -18.84 10.62 -2.59
C ILE A 87 -18.03 11.25 -3.72
N GLU A 88 -18.62 12.21 -4.43
CA GLU A 88 -17.94 13.01 -5.44
C GLU A 88 -16.65 13.63 -4.87
N THR A 89 -15.54 13.54 -5.62
CA THR A 89 -14.21 13.95 -5.15
C THR A 89 -14.24 15.35 -4.54
N ASP A 90 -14.83 16.34 -5.21
CA ASP A 90 -14.90 17.73 -4.72
C ASP A 90 -15.70 17.92 -3.43
N LYS A 91 -16.50 16.92 -3.02
CA LYS A 91 -17.29 16.92 -1.78
C LYS A 91 -16.63 16.12 -0.65
N ARG A 92 -15.53 15.42 -0.90
CA ARG A 92 -14.79 14.69 0.12
C ARG A 92 -14.03 15.68 1.01
N PHE A 93 -14.40 15.74 2.28
CA PHE A 93 -13.72 16.57 3.27
C PHE A 93 -12.50 15.85 3.82
N THR A 94 -11.33 16.04 3.19
CA THR A 94 -10.05 15.51 3.70
C THR A 94 -8.94 16.56 3.75
N GLU A 95 -7.99 16.37 4.68
CA GLU A 95 -6.75 17.14 4.75
C GLU A 95 -5.89 16.67 3.58
N ASN A 96 -5.88 17.47 2.52
CA ASN A 96 -5.48 17.02 1.22
C ASN A 96 -3.98 17.17 0.93
N HIS A 97 -3.13 17.23 1.95
CA HIS A 97 -1.69 17.47 1.76
C HIS A 97 -0.88 16.33 2.37
N TYR A 98 0.36 16.20 1.91
CA TYR A 98 1.33 15.30 2.51
C TYR A 98 1.45 15.53 4.03
N ASN A 99 1.30 14.44 4.77
CA ASN A 99 1.50 14.37 6.22
C ASN A 99 2.97 14.04 6.50
N PHE A 100 3.71 15.02 7.04
CA PHE A 100 5.12 14.88 7.35
C PHE A 100 5.40 13.92 8.51
N ASP A 101 4.44 13.72 9.40
CA ASP A 101 4.59 12.84 10.57
C ASP A 101 4.30 11.37 10.22
N PHE A 102 3.74 11.09 9.04
CA PHE A 102 3.20 9.76 8.71
C PHE A 102 4.21 8.62 8.84
N PHE A 103 5.43 8.79 8.32
CA PHE A 103 6.45 7.73 8.40
C PHE A 103 7.12 7.68 9.77
N ASP A 104 7.39 8.84 10.37
CA ASP A 104 8.07 8.91 11.67
C ASP A 104 7.19 8.33 12.80
N GLU A 105 5.86 8.54 12.72
CA GLU A 105 4.87 8.00 13.66
C GLU A 105 4.23 6.68 13.21
N TYR A 106 4.63 6.12 12.05
CA TYR A 106 4.10 4.84 11.58
C TYR A 106 4.39 3.76 12.65
N PRO A 107 3.45 2.90 13.05
CA PRO A 107 3.67 1.91 14.10
C PRO A 107 4.63 0.80 13.66
N ASN A 108 5.25 0.08 14.61
CA ASN A 108 6.17 -1.03 14.31
C ASN A 108 5.48 -2.22 13.66
N THR A 109 4.18 -2.38 13.91
CA THR A 109 3.35 -3.32 13.20
C THR A 109 1.94 -2.79 13.01
N VAL A 110 1.34 -3.09 11.85
CA VAL A 110 -0.07 -2.83 11.54
C VAL A 110 -0.89 -4.11 11.40
N PHE A 111 -0.25 -5.27 11.54
CA PHE A 111 -0.90 -6.57 11.54
C PHE A 111 -1.23 -6.97 12.98
N SER A 112 -2.44 -7.50 13.15
CA SER A 112 -2.83 -8.17 14.38
C SER A 112 -2.12 -9.52 14.49
N GLN A 113 -2.00 -10.03 15.72
CA GLN A 113 -1.41 -11.33 15.99
C GLN A 113 -2.08 -12.45 15.16
N LYS A 114 -3.42 -12.39 15.02
CA LYS A 114 -4.18 -13.34 14.20
C LYS A 114 -3.80 -13.27 12.72
N GLU A 115 -3.66 -12.07 12.16
CA GLU A 115 -3.26 -11.88 10.76
C GLU A 115 -1.84 -12.40 10.52
N ILE A 116 -0.91 -12.15 11.45
CA ILE A 116 0.46 -12.68 11.38
C ILE A 116 0.45 -14.21 11.43
N GLU A 117 -0.32 -14.81 12.34
CA GLU A 117 -0.44 -16.27 12.46
C GLU A 117 -0.95 -16.91 11.16
N GLU A 118 -1.95 -16.30 10.52
CA GLU A 118 -2.50 -16.77 9.25
C GLU A 118 -1.48 -16.66 8.10
N LEU A 119 -0.76 -15.53 7.99
CA LEU A 119 0.27 -15.33 6.98
C LEU A 119 1.44 -16.32 7.16
N GLU A 120 1.88 -16.54 8.39
CA GLU A 120 2.96 -17.48 8.72
C GLU A 120 2.55 -18.93 8.50
N GLU A 121 1.28 -19.29 8.74
CA GLU A 121 0.75 -20.62 8.44
C GLU A 121 0.85 -20.93 6.95
N THR A 122 0.33 -20.07 6.07
CA THR A 122 0.41 -20.33 4.64
C THR A 122 1.83 -20.20 4.08
N HIS A 123 2.70 -19.41 4.73
CA HIS A 123 4.11 -19.36 4.38
C HIS A 123 4.81 -20.71 4.64
N ARG A 124 4.51 -21.39 5.75
CA ARG A 124 5.05 -22.73 6.01
C ARG A 124 4.62 -23.72 4.94
N ASP A 125 3.34 -23.73 4.56
CA ASP A 125 2.83 -24.58 3.48
C ASP A 125 3.54 -24.30 2.14
N TYR A 126 3.77 -23.02 1.83
CA TYR A 126 4.53 -22.60 0.66
C TYR A 126 5.97 -23.15 0.68
N LEU A 127 6.67 -23.08 1.82
CA LEU A 127 8.01 -23.64 1.97
C LEU A 127 8.03 -25.17 1.85
N GLU A 128 6.97 -25.86 2.26
CA GLU A 128 6.88 -27.32 2.07
C GLU A 128 6.67 -27.68 0.60
N ASN A 129 5.80 -26.96 -0.10
CA ASN A 129 5.50 -27.20 -1.52
C ASN A 129 6.70 -26.90 -2.43
N THR A 130 7.61 -26.02 -2.04
CA THR A 130 8.81 -25.63 -2.81
C THR A 130 9.99 -26.60 -2.67
N LYS A 131 10.10 -27.36 -1.56
CA LYS A 131 11.25 -28.25 -1.28
C LYS A 131 11.43 -29.39 -2.27
N SER A 132 10.36 -29.88 -2.89
CA SER A 132 10.38 -31.07 -3.76
C SER A 132 10.25 -30.75 -5.26
N VAL A 133 10.39 -29.49 -5.64
CA VAL A 133 10.20 -29.03 -7.03
C VAL A 133 11.50 -29.21 -7.80
N SER A 134 11.45 -29.90 -8.95
CA SER A 134 12.62 -29.97 -9.84
C SER A 134 12.96 -28.59 -10.41
N GLU A 135 14.24 -28.33 -10.70
CA GLU A 135 14.68 -27.06 -11.27
C GLU A 135 13.88 -26.65 -12.54
N THR A 136 13.53 -27.63 -13.37
CA THR A 136 12.69 -27.41 -14.56
C THR A 136 11.28 -26.95 -14.20
N LEU A 137 10.66 -27.54 -13.17
CA LEU A 137 9.33 -27.14 -12.74
C LEU A 137 9.36 -25.78 -12.05
N HIS A 138 10.39 -25.49 -11.27
CA HIS A 138 10.61 -24.19 -10.64
C HIS A 138 10.74 -23.07 -11.69
N LYS A 139 11.54 -23.28 -12.74
CA LYS A 139 11.66 -22.32 -13.85
C LYS A 139 10.32 -22.07 -14.55
N LYS A 140 9.50 -23.11 -14.72
CA LYS A 140 8.16 -22.97 -15.32
C LYS A 140 7.20 -22.19 -14.43
N GLU A 141 7.19 -22.47 -13.12
CA GLU A 141 6.37 -21.72 -12.17
C GLU A 141 6.81 -20.25 -12.07
N LEU A 142 8.11 -19.99 -12.09
CA LEU A 142 8.65 -18.63 -12.11
C LEU A 142 8.22 -17.87 -13.37
N GLU A 143 8.35 -18.49 -14.54
CA GLU A 143 7.89 -17.89 -15.80
C GLU A 143 6.38 -17.60 -15.77
N ARG A 144 5.58 -18.56 -15.27
CA ARG A 144 4.14 -18.36 -15.09
C ARG A 144 3.83 -17.19 -14.15
N PHE A 145 4.51 -17.11 -13.02
CA PHE A 145 4.35 -16.01 -12.07
C PHE A 145 4.70 -14.66 -12.71
N VAL A 146 5.81 -14.59 -13.44
CA VAL A 146 6.25 -13.36 -14.13
C VAL A 146 5.23 -12.91 -15.17
N ILE A 147 4.64 -13.84 -15.94
CA ILE A 147 3.58 -13.53 -16.90
C ILE A 147 2.36 -12.95 -16.18
N GLU A 148 1.88 -13.63 -15.13
CA GLU A 148 0.69 -13.23 -14.38
C GLU A 148 0.89 -11.89 -13.66
N LEU A 149 2.05 -11.67 -13.03
CA LEU A 149 2.42 -10.39 -12.41
C LEU A 149 2.52 -9.27 -13.44
N SER A 150 3.20 -9.50 -14.56
CA SER A 150 3.42 -8.47 -15.58
C SER A 150 2.09 -8.04 -16.19
N TRP A 151 1.22 -9.01 -16.53
CA TRP A 151 -0.13 -8.76 -17.00
C TRP A 151 -0.95 -7.96 -15.99
N LYS A 152 -1.07 -8.45 -14.76
CA LYS A 152 -2.01 -7.87 -13.80
C LYS A 152 -1.54 -6.52 -13.27
N SER A 153 -0.24 -6.36 -13.00
CA SER A 153 0.33 -5.06 -12.62
C SER A 153 0.16 -4.01 -13.72
N SER A 154 0.25 -4.39 -15.01
CA SER A 154 -0.02 -3.47 -16.12
C SER A 154 -1.52 -3.16 -16.23
N ARG A 155 -2.38 -4.15 -16.05
CA ARG A 155 -3.84 -4.01 -16.16
C ARG A 155 -4.43 -3.09 -15.10
N ILE A 156 -3.89 -3.10 -13.87
CA ILE A 156 -4.26 -2.13 -12.81
C ILE A 156 -3.98 -0.68 -13.24
N GLU A 157 -3.01 -0.45 -14.14
CA GLU A 157 -2.72 0.88 -14.70
C GLU A 157 -3.47 1.15 -16.03
N GLY A 158 -4.45 0.32 -16.39
CA GLY A 158 -5.28 0.49 -17.58
C GLY A 158 -4.77 -0.19 -18.85
N ASN A 159 -3.70 -1.00 -18.78
CA ASN A 159 -3.24 -1.78 -19.92
C ASN A 159 -4.28 -2.83 -20.33
N THR A 160 -4.54 -2.93 -21.63
CA THR A 160 -5.64 -3.72 -22.21
C THR A 160 -5.22 -5.09 -22.73
N TYR A 161 -3.95 -5.48 -22.56
CA TYR A 161 -3.48 -6.84 -22.89
C TYR A 161 -4.29 -7.91 -22.15
N THR A 162 -4.62 -8.99 -22.85
CA THR A 162 -5.13 -10.20 -22.22
C THR A 162 -4.00 -11.01 -21.61
N LEU A 163 -4.32 -11.92 -20.69
CA LEU A 163 -3.31 -12.82 -20.11
C LEU A 163 -2.66 -13.69 -21.19
N LEU A 164 -3.45 -14.17 -22.17
CA LEU A 164 -2.95 -14.98 -23.28
C LEU A 164 -2.01 -14.18 -24.21
N ASP A 165 -2.34 -12.93 -24.51
CA ASP A 165 -1.48 -12.07 -25.32
C ASP A 165 -0.20 -11.70 -24.57
N THR A 166 -0.27 -11.55 -23.25
CA THR A 166 0.90 -11.32 -22.38
C THR A 166 1.83 -12.53 -22.39
N GLU A 167 1.26 -13.74 -22.31
CA GLU A 167 2.02 -15.00 -22.41
C GLU A 167 2.75 -15.09 -23.75
N ARG A 168 2.06 -14.86 -24.87
CA ARG A 168 2.67 -14.87 -26.22
C ARG A 168 3.76 -13.83 -26.38
N LEU A 169 3.55 -12.63 -25.82
CA LEU A 169 4.54 -11.56 -25.85
C LEU A 169 5.81 -11.96 -25.09
N ILE A 170 5.66 -12.49 -23.88
CA ILE A 170 6.79 -12.85 -23.02
C ILE A 170 7.55 -14.09 -23.52
N ARG A 171 6.84 -15.13 -23.97
CA ARG A 171 7.44 -16.41 -24.40
C ARG A 171 7.97 -16.37 -25.82
N ASP A 172 7.16 -15.86 -26.75
CA ASP A 172 7.41 -15.99 -28.17
C ASP A 172 7.85 -14.66 -28.83
N GLY A 173 7.81 -13.56 -28.07
CA GLY A 173 8.08 -12.22 -28.61
C GLY A 173 6.99 -11.70 -29.55
N ILE A 174 5.81 -12.34 -29.57
CA ILE A 174 4.72 -12.01 -30.49
C ILE A 174 3.84 -10.93 -29.86
N LYS A 175 3.83 -9.73 -30.46
CA LYS A 175 2.96 -8.62 -30.04
C LYS A 175 1.51 -8.87 -30.45
N SER A 176 0.57 -8.34 -29.67
CA SER A 176 -0.84 -8.30 -30.03
C SER A 176 -1.08 -7.23 -31.09
N GLU A 177 -1.83 -7.56 -32.14
CA GLU A 177 -2.22 -6.59 -33.19
C GLU A 177 -3.24 -5.54 -32.70
N LYS A 178 -3.85 -5.78 -31.52
CA LYS A 178 -4.92 -4.92 -30.97
C LYS A 178 -4.40 -3.88 -29.97
N ASN A 179 -3.14 -4.01 -29.56
CA ASN A 179 -2.56 -3.24 -28.48
C ASN A 179 -1.44 -2.32 -28.98
N THR A 180 -1.12 -1.29 -28.21
CA THR A 180 -0.05 -0.35 -28.58
C THR A 180 1.35 -0.91 -28.27
N ASP A 181 2.36 -0.34 -28.93
CA ASP A 181 3.76 -0.66 -28.62
C ASP A 181 4.16 -0.25 -27.18
N GLU A 182 3.55 0.80 -26.64
CA GLU A 182 3.75 1.25 -25.25
C GLU A 182 3.19 0.22 -24.26
N GLU A 183 1.99 -0.33 -24.53
CA GLU A 183 1.40 -1.40 -23.72
C GLU A 183 2.27 -2.66 -23.70
N ALA A 184 2.81 -3.05 -24.87
CA ALA A 184 3.73 -4.17 -24.98
C ALA A 184 5.04 -3.91 -24.21
N THR A 185 5.60 -2.71 -24.37
CA THR A 185 6.84 -2.29 -23.71
C THR A 185 6.69 -2.31 -22.19
N MET A 186 5.56 -1.85 -21.66
CA MET A 186 5.29 -1.89 -20.21
C MET A 186 5.35 -3.32 -19.65
N ILE A 187 4.76 -4.30 -20.34
CA ILE A 187 4.78 -5.72 -19.93
C ILE A 187 6.20 -6.28 -19.97
N LEU A 188 6.96 -5.97 -21.03
CA LEU A 188 8.35 -6.42 -21.15
C LEU A 188 9.24 -5.78 -20.07
N ASN A 189 8.99 -4.53 -19.70
CA ASN A 189 9.69 -3.85 -18.62
C ASN A 189 9.37 -4.47 -17.25
N HIS A 190 8.12 -4.86 -17.02
CA HIS A 190 7.73 -5.62 -15.82
C HIS A 190 8.53 -6.94 -15.71
N LYS A 191 8.63 -7.71 -16.80
CA LYS A 191 9.46 -8.90 -16.84
C LYS A 191 10.92 -8.60 -16.50
N LYS A 192 11.55 -7.62 -17.18
CA LYS A 192 12.95 -7.23 -16.94
C LYS A 192 13.19 -6.77 -15.51
N ALA A 193 12.27 -5.99 -14.94
CA ALA A 193 12.37 -5.49 -13.58
C ALA A 193 12.30 -6.63 -12.55
N PHE A 194 11.44 -7.63 -12.79
CA PHE A 194 11.36 -8.79 -11.92
C PHE A 194 12.62 -9.67 -12.02
N GLU A 195 13.13 -9.90 -13.23
CA GLU A 195 14.39 -10.62 -13.46
C GLU A 195 15.55 -9.93 -12.73
N TYR A 196 15.65 -8.60 -12.83
CA TYR A 196 16.63 -7.81 -12.10
C TYR A 196 16.52 -7.98 -10.58
N ILE A 197 15.29 -7.95 -10.03
CA ILE A 197 15.05 -8.17 -8.60
C ILE A 197 15.50 -9.56 -8.16
N LEU A 198 15.24 -10.59 -8.96
CA LEU A 198 15.68 -11.95 -8.63
C LEU A 198 17.21 -12.07 -8.61
N GLU A 199 17.88 -11.49 -9.61
CA GLU A 199 19.35 -11.48 -9.70
C GLU A 199 20.01 -10.73 -8.54
N HIS A 200 19.35 -9.71 -8.00
CA HIS A 200 19.85 -8.84 -6.93
C HIS A 200 19.09 -9.02 -5.60
N ARG A 201 18.39 -10.15 -5.42
CA ARG A 201 17.44 -10.41 -4.32
C ARG A 201 18.01 -10.04 -2.95
N ASP A 202 19.19 -10.55 -2.61
CA ASP A 202 19.77 -10.38 -1.28
C ASP A 202 20.07 -8.91 -0.94
N SER A 203 20.25 -8.07 -1.97
CA SER A 203 20.49 -6.64 -1.79
C SER A 203 19.26 -5.89 -1.24
N PHE A 204 18.06 -6.45 -1.28
CA PHE A 204 16.84 -5.80 -0.77
C PHE A 204 16.54 -6.14 0.70
N ARG A 205 17.32 -7.03 1.32
CA ARG A 205 17.14 -7.39 2.74
C ARG A 205 17.56 -6.27 3.67
N GLU A 206 18.64 -5.58 3.34
CA GLU A 206 19.21 -4.48 4.11
C GLU A 206 19.65 -3.38 3.14
N ASN A 207 19.51 -2.11 3.51
CA ASN A 207 19.88 -0.95 2.68
C ASN A 207 18.95 -0.69 1.47
N LEU A 208 17.63 -0.75 1.64
CA LEU A 208 16.73 -0.11 0.67
C LEU A 208 17.05 1.39 0.65
N SER A 209 17.23 1.96 -0.54
CA SER A 209 17.58 3.37 -0.70
C SER A 209 16.87 3.95 -1.91
N PHE A 210 16.77 5.29 -1.95
CA PHE A 210 16.25 5.99 -3.11
C PHE A 210 16.92 5.54 -4.41
N LYS A 211 18.25 5.34 -4.41
CA LYS A 211 18.99 4.88 -5.59
C LYS A 211 18.52 3.52 -6.11
N LYS A 212 18.29 2.53 -5.23
CA LYS A 212 17.78 1.20 -5.65
C LYS A 212 16.36 1.28 -6.19
N ILE A 213 15.53 2.12 -5.57
CA ILE A 213 14.16 2.38 -6.05
C ILE A 213 14.21 3.00 -7.45
N GLN A 214 15.09 3.97 -7.65
CA GLN A 214 15.31 4.63 -8.94
C GLN A 214 15.85 3.66 -10.01
N GLU A 215 16.76 2.76 -9.66
CA GLU A 215 17.29 1.74 -10.58
C GLU A 215 16.19 0.82 -11.12
N ILE A 216 15.28 0.34 -10.26
CA ILE A 216 14.13 -0.45 -10.72
C ILE A 216 13.15 0.42 -11.52
N HIS A 217 12.88 1.65 -11.08
CA HIS A 217 11.99 2.55 -11.81
C HIS A 217 12.48 2.81 -13.24
N LYS A 218 13.78 3.03 -13.41
CA LYS A 218 14.42 3.17 -14.73
C LYS A 218 14.17 1.97 -15.65
N ILE A 219 14.16 0.75 -15.12
CA ILE A 219 13.82 -0.45 -15.88
C ILE A 219 12.32 -0.45 -16.23
N LEU A 220 11.46 -0.12 -15.26
CA LEU A 220 10.00 -0.11 -15.44
C LEU A 220 9.53 0.89 -16.50
N VAL A 221 10.22 2.03 -16.63
CA VAL A 221 9.83 3.11 -17.55
C VAL A 221 10.65 3.20 -18.83
N GLN A 222 11.58 2.25 -19.04
CA GLN A 222 12.43 2.22 -20.22
C GLN A 222 11.60 2.25 -21.51
N ASP A 223 11.96 3.12 -22.45
CA ASP A 223 11.29 3.27 -23.75
C ASP A 223 9.80 3.67 -23.70
N LEU A 224 9.32 4.19 -22.56
CA LEU A 224 7.94 4.70 -22.39
C LEU A 224 7.84 6.23 -22.39
N ASN A 225 8.91 6.94 -22.77
CA ASN A 225 8.98 8.41 -22.74
C ASN A 225 8.62 9.02 -21.37
N ILE A 226 9.03 8.34 -20.29
CA ILE A 226 8.85 8.78 -18.90
C ILE A 226 10.23 8.98 -18.28
N SER A 227 10.41 10.09 -17.55
CA SER A 227 11.66 10.37 -16.83
C SER A 227 11.90 9.36 -15.70
N SER A 228 13.12 8.87 -15.57
CA SER A 228 13.56 8.06 -14.41
C SER A 228 14.04 8.90 -13.22
N GLU A 229 14.08 10.23 -13.37
CA GLU A 229 14.47 11.14 -12.29
C GLU A 229 13.27 11.51 -11.42
N PRO A 230 13.49 11.88 -10.14
CA PRO A 230 12.45 12.50 -9.33
C PRO A 230 11.81 13.68 -10.07
N ARG A 231 10.50 13.79 -9.98
CA ARG A 231 9.80 14.92 -10.60
C ARG A 231 10.18 16.24 -9.92
N THR A 232 10.10 17.33 -10.68
CA THR A 232 10.36 18.70 -10.22
C THR A 232 9.09 19.55 -10.15
N GLY A 233 7.96 19.02 -10.60
CA GLY A 233 6.67 19.71 -10.65
C GLY A 233 5.58 18.98 -9.86
N ARG A 234 4.42 19.64 -9.76
CA ARG A 234 3.21 19.08 -9.15
C ARG A 234 2.61 17.97 -10.00
N VAL A 235 2.04 16.97 -9.34
CA VAL A 235 1.21 15.94 -9.95
C VAL A 235 -0.13 15.87 -9.22
N GLY A 236 -1.19 15.65 -9.97
CA GLY A 236 -2.50 15.30 -9.43
C GLY A 236 -2.73 13.80 -9.55
N ILE A 237 -3.51 13.24 -8.61
CA ILE A 237 -3.98 11.86 -8.70
C ILE A 237 -5.43 11.90 -9.14
N THR A 238 -5.73 11.41 -10.34
CA THR A 238 -7.10 11.38 -10.87
C THR A 238 -8.03 10.64 -9.90
N GLY A 239 -9.13 11.30 -9.53
CA GLY A 239 -10.11 10.75 -8.59
C GLY A 239 -9.74 10.95 -7.12
N SER A 240 -8.68 11.72 -6.81
CA SER A 240 -8.33 12.10 -5.44
C SER A 240 -8.10 13.60 -5.28
N ASN A 241 -8.44 14.12 -4.10
CA ASN A 241 -8.05 15.47 -3.68
C ASN A 241 -6.64 15.55 -3.08
N TYR A 242 -6.00 14.41 -2.77
CA TYR A 242 -4.68 14.41 -2.13
C TYR A 242 -3.61 15.06 -3.01
N LEU A 243 -2.81 15.91 -2.39
CA LEU A 243 -1.69 16.68 -2.94
C LEU A 243 -0.38 16.17 -2.34
N PRO A 244 0.38 15.35 -3.09
CA PRO A 244 1.71 14.95 -2.70
C PRO A 244 2.67 16.15 -2.62
N LEU A 245 3.84 15.93 -2.01
CA LEU A 245 4.94 16.91 -2.02
C LEU A 245 5.26 17.38 -3.44
N ASP A 246 5.54 18.65 -3.64
CA ASP A 246 5.85 19.22 -4.96
C ASP A 246 7.31 19.65 -5.12
N ASN A 247 8.08 19.64 -4.04
CA ASN A 247 9.50 19.96 -4.03
C ASN A 247 10.36 18.69 -4.14
N SER A 248 11.19 18.61 -5.18
CA SER A 248 12.06 17.45 -5.44
C SER A 248 12.98 17.08 -4.26
N TYR A 249 13.52 18.06 -3.53
CA TYR A 249 14.36 17.78 -2.36
C TYR A 249 13.55 17.16 -1.23
N GLN A 250 12.36 17.70 -0.94
CA GLN A 250 11.47 17.14 0.09
C GLN A 250 10.97 15.74 -0.29
N ILE A 251 10.72 15.49 -1.58
CA ILE A 251 10.36 14.15 -2.08
C ILE A 251 11.48 13.16 -1.78
N ILE A 252 12.73 13.51 -2.09
CA ILE A 252 13.89 12.63 -1.82
C ILE A 252 14.06 12.41 -0.31
N GLU A 253 13.98 13.47 0.50
CA GLU A 253 14.04 13.35 1.97
C GLU A 253 12.93 12.44 2.53
N ALA A 254 11.72 12.53 1.96
CA ALA A 254 10.61 11.69 2.37
C ALA A 254 10.76 10.22 1.93
N VAL A 255 11.36 9.96 0.76
CA VAL A 255 11.75 8.59 0.37
C VAL A 255 12.83 8.04 1.31
N ASP A 256 13.79 8.87 1.73
CA ASP A 256 14.81 8.46 2.68
C ASP A 256 14.22 8.19 4.07
N SER A 257 13.26 9.00 4.54
CA SER A 257 12.50 8.72 5.77
C SER A 257 11.74 7.40 5.67
N LEU A 258 11.04 7.15 4.56
CA LEU A 258 10.38 5.87 4.28
C LEU A 258 11.36 4.70 4.35
N CYS A 259 12.52 4.79 3.69
CA CYS A 259 13.52 3.73 3.69
C CYS A 259 14.04 3.43 5.10
N LYS A 260 14.36 4.48 5.89
CA LYS A 260 14.78 4.34 7.30
C LYS A 260 13.69 3.71 8.15
N ARG A 261 12.43 4.10 7.93
CA ARG A 261 11.30 3.52 8.66
C ARG A 261 11.14 2.04 8.34
N ILE A 262 11.19 1.65 7.07
CA ILE A 262 11.14 0.24 6.64
C ILE A 262 12.27 -0.57 7.30
N GLU A 263 13.49 -0.04 7.36
CA GLU A 263 14.65 -0.73 7.90
C GLU A 263 14.45 -1.19 9.36
N VAL A 264 13.79 -0.36 10.19
CA VAL A 264 13.57 -0.66 11.62
C VAL A 264 12.32 -1.49 11.93
N LEU A 265 11.46 -1.79 10.94
CA LEU A 265 10.30 -2.65 11.13
C LEU A 265 10.72 -4.10 11.41
N GLU A 266 9.98 -4.79 12.27
CA GLU A 266 10.33 -6.14 12.74
C GLU A 266 10.00 -7.22 11.71
N THR A 267 8.80 -7.19 11.12
CA THR A 267 8.33 -8.23 10.21
C THR A 267 8.53 -7.84 8.74
N SER A 268 8.78 -8.83 7.88
CA SER A 268 8.87 -8.60 6.43
C SER A 268 7.53 -8.19 5.82
N TYR A 269 6.40 -8.58 6.44
CA TYR A 269 5.07 -8.14 6.04
C TYR A 269 4.87 -6.64 6.27
N ASP A 270 5.27 -6.13 7.46
CA ASP A 270 5.22 -4.70 7.77
C ASP A 270 6.13 -3.91 6.82
N LYS A 271 7.35 -4.40 6.56
CA LYS A 271 8.28 -3.80 5.59
C LYS A 271 7.66 -3.70 4.19
N ALA A 272 7.09 -4.80 3.71
CA ALA A 272 6.53 -4.89 2.37
C ALA A 272 5.27 -4.02 2.23
N LEU A 273 4.36 -4.04 3.21
CA LEU A 273 3.16 -3.21 3.19
C LEU A 273 3.51 -1.72 3.27
N LEU A 274 4.46 -1.31 4.13
CA LEU A 274 4.88 0.08 4.21
C LEU A 274 5.55 0.54 2.90
N ALA A 275 6.35 -0.30 2.24
CA ALA A 275 6.90 0.02 0.93
C ALA A 275 5.79 0.22 -0.13
N LEU A 276 4.77 -0.65 -0.13
CA LEU A 276 3.65 -0.57 -1.06
C LEU A 276 2.89 0.76 -0.93
N ILE A 277 2.47 1.11 0.29
CA ILE A 277 1.67 2.30 0.54
C ILE A 277 2.53 3.56 0.48
N GLY A 278 3.75 3.54 1.01
CA GLY A 278 4.64 4.70 1.12
C GLY A 278 5.12 5.19 -0.23
N LEU A 279 5.63 4.29 -1.09
CA LEU A 279 6.06 4.68 -2.44
C LEU A 279 4.89 5.16 -3.31
N SER A 280 3.72 4.57 -3.11
CA SER A 280 2.48 5.01 -3.76
C SER A 280 2.00 6.38 -3.25
N TYR A 281 2.20 6.70 -1.97
CA TYR A 281 1.79 7.95 -1.34
C TYR A 281 2.68 9.14 -1.74
N LEU A 282 3.98 8.89 -1.88
CA LEU A 282 4.96 9.93 -2.17
C LEU A 282 4.88 10.49 -3.59
N GLN A 283 4.42 9.67 -4.54
CA GLN A 283 4.36 10.02 -5.96
C GLN A 283 5.70 10.59 -6.44
N THR A 284 6.81 9.88 -6.20
CA THR A 284 8.18 10.37 -6.41
C THR A 284 8.51 10.72 -7.86
N PHE A 285 7.93 9.99 -8.81
CA PHE A 285 8.19 10.10 -10.24
C PHE A 285 6.99 10.71 -10.98
N GLU A 286 7.19 11.13 -12.23
CA GLU A 286 6.12 11.66 -13.09
C GLU A 286 5.05 10.61 -13.41
N ASP A 287 5.46 9.35 -13.56
CA ASP A 287 4.59 8.18 -13.70
C ASP A 287 5.31 6.91 -13.19
N GLY A 288 4.57 5.84 -12.95
CA GLY A 288 5.07 4.53 -12.54
C GLY A 288 5.10 4.32 -11.03
N ASN A 289 4.63 5.26 -10.22
CA ASN A 289 4.71 5.23 -8.74
C ASN A 289 4.06 3.96 -8.14
N LYS A 290 2.87 3.59 -8.61
CA LYS A 290 2.18 2.37 -8.14
C LYS A 290 2.87 1.09 -8.62
N ARG A 291 3.41 1.10 -9.86
CA ARG A 291 4.20 -0.01 -10.42
C ARG A 291 5.46 -0.25 -9.61
N ILE A 292 6.28 0.77 -9.37
CA ILE A 292 7.51 0.64 -8.58
C ILE A 292 7.19 0.19 -7.15
N ALA A 293 6.10 0.68 -6.54
CA ALA A 293 5.67 0.23 -5.23
C ALA A 293 5.40 -1.28 -5.17
N ARG A 294 4.63 -1.83 -6.14
CA ARG A 294 4.36 -3.28 -6.23
C ARG A 294 5.63 -4.11 -6.43
N PHE A 295 6.57 -3.60 -7.23
CA PHE A 295 7.84 -4.29 -7.50
C PHE A 295 8.79 -4.27 -6.30
N ILE A 296 8.94 -3.14 -5.60
CA ILE A 296 9.74 -3.06 -4.37
C ILE A 296 9.13 -3.92 -3.25
N THR A 297 7.81 -3.98 -3.17
CA THR A 297 7.09 -4.89 -2.25
C THR A 297 7.52 -6.34 -2.49
N ASN A 298 7.52 -6.79 -3.76
CA ASN A 298 7.98 -8.14 -4.11
C ASN A 298 9.47 -8.32 -3.88
N ALA A 299 10.30 -7.30 -4.14
CA ALA A 299 11.73 -7.36 -3.86
C ALA A 299 12.03 -7.61 -2.38
N ILE A 300 11.31 -6.90 -1.50
CA ILE A 300 11.41 -7.11 -0.05
C ILE A 300 10.96 -8.53 0.33
N LEU A 301 9.77 -8.97 -0.09
CA LEU A 301 9.27 -10.31 0.25
C LEU A 301 10.24 -11.42 -0.19
N LEU A 302 10.72 -11.34 -1.43
CA LEU A 302 11.66 -12.30 -1.99
C LEU A 302 13.01 -12.30 -1.26
N ALA A 303 13.53 -11.14 -0.86
CA ALA A 303 14.79 -11.01 -0.12
C ALA A 303 14.76 -11.67 1.26
N TYR A 304 13.57 -11.79 1.85
CA TYR A 304 13.36 -12.50 3.11
C TYR A 304 12.82 -13.92 2.92
N GLY A 305 12.72 -14.42 1.68
CA GLY A 305 12.32 -15.80 1.38
C GLY A 305 10.81 -16.03 1.39
N TYR A 306 9.99 -14.98 1.43
CA TYR A 306 8.53 -15.08 1.37
C TYR A 306 8.03 -15.11 -0.09
N ALA A 307 6.81 -15.64 -0.27
CA ALA A 307 6.16 -15.66 -1.57
C ALA A 307 5.89 -14.22 -2.07
N PRO A 308 6.15 -13.92 -3.36
CA PRO A 308 5.83 -12.63 -3.96
C PRO A 308 4.33 -12.50 -4.27
N LEU A 309 3.83 -11.27 -4.37
CA LEU A 309 2.44 -10.95 -4.70
C LEU A 309 2.23 -10.89 -6.22
N SER A 310 1.31 -11.72 -6.74
CA SER A 310 0.98 -11.75 -8.17
C SER A 310 -0.06 -10.69 -8.59
N TYR A 311 -0.85 -10.19 -7.63
CA TYR A 311 -2.04 -9.36 -7.85
C TYR A 311 -3.17 -10.03 -8.64
N ARG A 312 -3.01 -11.29 -9.09
CA ARG A 312 -3.90 -11.95 -10.06
C ARG A 312 -5.36 -11.98 -9.62
N SER A 313 -5.61 -12.15 -8.33
CA SER A 313 -6.97 -12.23 -7.77
C SER A 313 -7.56 -10.89 -7.33
N VAL A 314 -6.83 -9.77 -7.42
CA VAL A 314 -7.37 -8.45 -7.06
C VAL A 314 -8.23 -7.91 -8.20
N ASP A 315 -9.38 -7.32 -7.89
CA ASP A 315 -10.10 -6.50 -8.85
C ASP A 315 -9.39 -5.14 -9.06
N GLU A 316 -9.30 -4.67 -10.31
CA GLU A 316 -8.60 -3.40 -10.58
C GLU A 316 -9.28 -2.19 -9.92
N GLU A 317 -10.62 -2.20 -9.83
CA GLU A 317 -11.41 -1.15 -9.22
C GLU A 317 -11.23 -1.15 -7.70
N ASP A 318 -11.36 -2.31 -7.06
CA ASP A 318 -11.15 -2.46 -5.61
C ASP A 318 -9.76 -1.94 -5.18
N TYR A 319 -8.71 -2.31 -5.95
CA TYR A 319 -7.36 -1.82 -5.68
C TYR A 319 -7.27 -0.29 -5.81
N ARG A 320 -7.85 0.25 -6.88
CA ARG A 320 -7.82 1.70 -7.14
C ARG A 320 -8.54 2.46 -6.04
N GLU A 321 -9.73 2.02 -5.65
CA GLU A 321 -10.54 2.66 -4.61
C GLU A 321 -9.86 2.59 -3.23
N ALA A 322 -9.30 1.43 -2.87
CA ALA A 322 -8.55 1.28 -1.62
C ALA A 322 -7.34 2.23 -1.56
N MET A 323 -6.61 2.38 -2.67
CA MET A 323 -5.48 3.31 -2.74
C MET A 323 -5.91 4.78 -2.68
N LEU A 324 -7.00 5.16 -3.34
CA LEU A 324 -7.54 6.53 -3.28
C LEU A 324 -8.01 6.87 -1.86
N ALA A 325 -8.73 5.97 -1.20
CA ALA A 325 -9.12 6.14 0.19
C ALA A 325 -7.90 6.27 1.10
N PHE A 326 -6.85 5.45 0.89
CA PHE A 326 -5.61 5.56 1.64
C PHE A 326 -4.93 6.92 1.44
N TYR A 327 -4.84 7.44 0.22
CA TYR A 327 -4.22 8.75 -0.04
C TYR A 327 -4.90 9.89 0.73
N GLU A 328 -6.21 9.82 0.90
CA GLU A 328 -7.01 10.90 1.50
C GLU A 328 -7.21 10.73 3.01
N THR A 329 -7.19 9.50 3.52
CA THR A 329 -7.51 9.19 4.92
C THR A 329 -6.32 8.67 5.72
N GLN A 330 -5.31 8.16 5.03
CA GLN A 330 -4.18 7.40 5.57
C GLN A 330 -4.57 6.14 6.33
N SER A 331 -5.81 5.67 6.17
CA SER A 331 -6.22 4.34 6.62
C SER A 331 -5.58 3.27 5.75
N VAL A 332 -4.88 2.34 6.39
CA VAL A 332 -4.23 1.23 5.67
C VAL A 332 -5.11 -0.02 5.62
N VAL A 333 -6.28 -0.02 6.28
CA VAL A 333 -7.08 -1.23 6.51
C VAL A 333 -7.43 -1.93 5.20
N ALA A 334 -8.01 -1.21 4.23
CA ALA A 334 -8.42 -1.79 2.96
C ALA A 334 -7.23 -2.29 2.12
N VAL A 335 -6.13 -1.52 2.09
CA VAL A 335 -4.91 -1.93 1.37
C VAL A 335 -4.26 -3.14 2.03
N LYS A 336 -4.26 -3.22 3.36
CA LYS A 336 -3.78 -4.37 4.14
C LYS A 336 -4.61 -5.62 3.86
N GLU A 337 -5.93 -5.51 3.79
CA GLU A 337 -6.81 -6.63 3.43
C GLU A 337 -6.48 -7.18 2.03
N ILE A 338 -6.28 -6.30 1.05
CA ILE A 338 -5.82 -6.71 -0.30
C ILE A 338 -4.44 -7.38 -0.23
N PHE A 339 -3.49 -6.79 0.51
CA PHE A 339 -2.15 -7.35 0.69
C PHE A 339 -2.20 -8.78 1.26
N ILE A 340 -2.95 -8.97 2.35
CA ILE A 340 -3.14 -10.29 2.98
C ILE A 340 -3.77 -11.26 1.98
N GLY A 341 -4.87 -10.86 1.33
CA GLY A 341 -5.54 -11.69 0.32
C GLY A 341 -4.60 -12.12 -0.81
N GLN A 342 -3.74 -11.22 -1.29
CA GLN A 342 -2.73 -11.54 -2.30
C GLN A 342 -1.65 -12.48 -1.79
N TYR A 343 -1.20 -12.30 -0.56
CA TYR A 343 -0.18 -13.16 0.02
C TYR A 343 -0.71 -14.60 0.21
N LEU A 344 -1.92 -14.74 0.78
CA LEU A 344 -2.59 -16.03 0.94
C LEU A 344 -2.88 -16.69 -0.40
N PHE A 345 -3.23 -15.91 -1.42
CA PHE A 345 -3.40 -16.41 -2.76
C PHE A 345 -2.08 -16.92 -3.35
N SER A 346 -1.02 -16.13 -3.27
CA SER A 346 0.28 -16.48 -3.85
C SER A 346 0.86 -17.75 -3.21
N THR A 347 0.83 -17.85 -1.88
CA THR A 347 1.34 -19.03 -1.15
C THR A 347 0.60 -20.32 -1.51
N LYS A 348 -0.68 -20.24 -1.90
CA LYS A 348 -1.47 -21.39 -2.35
C LYS A 348 -1.33 -21.73 -3.83
N ASN A 349 -0.96 -20.76 -4.67
CA ASN A 349 -1.02 -20.90 -6.14
C ASN A 349 0.33 -20.98 -6.84
N TYR A 350 1.43 -20.67 -6.14
CA TYR A 350 2.78 -20.71 -6.68
C TYR A 350 3.73 -21.45 -5.73
N SER A 351 4.79 -22.02 -6.31
CA SER A 351 5.89 -22.65 -5.58
C SER A 351 7.21 -22.20 -6.20
N LEU A 352 7.63 -20.99 -5.80
CA LEU A 352 8.77 -20.24 -6.35
C LEU A 352 10.00 -20.22 -5.45
#